data_AF-A0A7N0ZWX4-F1
#
_entry.id   AF-A0A7N0ZWX4-F1
#
_cell.length_a   1.000
_cell.length_b   1.000
_cell.length_c   1.000
_cell.angle_alpha   90.00
_cell.angle_beta   90.00
_cell.angle_gamma   90.00
#
_symmetry.space_group_name_H-M   'P 1'
#
loop_
_entity.id
_entity.type
_entity.pdbx_description
1 polymer ?
#
loop_
_entity_poly.entity_id
_entity_poly.type
_entity_poly.pdbx_seq_one_letter_code
_entity_poly.pdbx_strand_id
1 'polypeptide(L)'
;MAASSSFFAAPIPNAYHSSSALQRPQLCLFSKRFSSVTISASSKGDEVSASIGFLGLGIMGTPMATNLLKAGCDVTVWNRTKSKCDPLISLGAKYKSTPEEVAASCDVTFAMLADPESAFEVAAGPQGAAKGMSAVKGYVDVSTVDAPTSKQIGERIKETGAMFLEAPVSGSKKPAEDGTLIFLTAGDQPLYEKVSPLLDIMGKSRFYLGDVGNGAAMKLVVNMIMGRSHKLSLNLLTAAHRNQD
;
A
#
# COMPACT_ATOMS: atom_id res chain seq x y z
N MET A 1 25.61 -2.37 -60.91
CA MET A 1 25.06 -1.39 -59.95
C MET A 1 25.29 -1.93 -58.55
N ALA A 2 25.89 -1.11 -57.67
CA ALA A 2 26.05 -1.22 -56.20
C ALA A 2 26.54 -2.56 -55.61
N ALA A 3 27.84 -2.73 -55.31
CA ALA A 3 28.61 -2.19 -54.17
C ALA A 3 28.60 -3.11 -52.94
N SER A 4 29.60 -3.99 -52.88
CA SER A 4 30.08 -4.71 -51.70
C SER A 4 31.35 -4.00 -51.20
N SER A 5 31.33 -3.43 -49.98
CA SER A 5 32.50 -2.79 -49.38
C SER A 5 33.02 -3.60 -48.19
N SER A 6 34.15 -4.26 -48.45
CA SER A 6 35.01 -4.96 -47.51
C SER A 6 35.74 -3.98 -46.58
N PHE A 7 35.89 -4.38 -45.33
CA PHE A 7 36.76 -3.77 -44.32
C PHE A 7 38.23 -3.80 -44.76
N PHE A 8 38.93 -2.67 -44.64
CA PHE A 8 40.40 -2.60 -44.67
C PHE A 8 40.88 -1.66 -43.54
N ALA A 9 41.93 -2.10 -42.84
CA ALA A 9 42.49 -1.44 -41.68
C ALA A 9 43.83 -0.75 -41.99
N ALA A 10 44.08 0.35 -41.24
CA ALA A 10 45.37 0.97 -40.86
C ALA A 10 46.14 1.76 -41.97
N PRO A 11 46.89 2.85 -41.65
CA PRO A 11 47.91 2.89 -40.58
C PRO A 11 47.98 4.15 -39.68
N ILE A 12 48.67 3.98 -38.57
CA ILE A 12 49.05 4.97 -37.54
C ILE A 12 50.28 5.77 -38.00
N PRO A 13 50.33 7.10 -37.81
CA PRO A 13 51.60 7.82 -37.75
C PRO A 13 51.96 8.18 -36.29
N ASN A 14 53.16 7.75 -35.93
CA ASN A 14 53.90 8.08 -34.72
C ASN A 14 54.66 9.40 -34.96
N ALA A 15 54.52 10.41 -34.11
CA ALA A 15 55.39 11.58 -34.15
C ALA A 15 55.58 12.17 -32.73
N TYR A 16 56.77 11.91 -32.19
CA TYR A 16 57.36 12.56 -31.02
C TYR A 16 58.27 13.72 -31.48
N HIS A 17 58.30 14.78 -30.67
CA HIS A 17 59.20 15.96 -30.58
C HIS A 17 58.40 17.27 -30.64
N SER A 18 58.61 18.31 -29.83
CA SER A 18 59.42 18.55 -28.64
C SER A 18 59.05 19.94 -28.08
N SER A 19 59.08 20.10 -26.74
CA SER A 19 59.39 21.33 -25.98
C SER A 19 58.57 22.62 -26.20
N SER A 20 57.82 23.05 -25.18
CA SER A 20 58.22 24.17 -24.29
C SER A 20 57.01 24.81 -23.58
N ALA A 21 57.20 24.99 -22.26
CA ALA A 21 56.61 25.95 -21.33
C ALA A 21 55.22 26.55 -21.61
N LEU A 22 54.28 26.36 -20.67
CA LEU A 22 53.40 27.44 -20.17
C LEU A 22 52.77 27.05 -18.82
N GLN A 23 52.73 28.06 -17.94
CA GLN A 23 52.44 28.11 -16.50
C GLN A 23 51.48 27.09 -15.84
N ARG A 24 51.87 26.60 -14.66
CA ARG A 24 50.99 26.07 -13.61
C ARG A 24 50.20 27.20 -12.92
N PRO A 25 48.87 27.09 -12.71
CA PRO A 25 48.18 27.90 -11.72
C PRO A 25 48.27 27.26 -10.33
N GLN A 26 48.44 28.13 -9.33
CA GLN A 26 48.61 27.82 -7.91
C GLN A 26 47.46 27.00 -7.30
N LEU A 27 47.84 26.08 -6.40
CA LEU A 27 47.01 25.54 -5.34
C LEU A 27 46.41 26.70 -4.53
N CYS A 28 45.09 26.87 -4.58
CA CYS A 28 44.35 27.61 -3.56
C CYS A 28 43.75 26.59 -2.59
N LEU A 29 44.42 26.40 -1.46
CA LEU A 29 43.96 25.63 -0.31
C LEU A 29 42.69 26.26 0.27
N PHE A 30 41.52 25.80 -0.16
CA PHE A 30 40.28 26.03 0.59
C PHE A 30 40.04 24.84 1.53
N SER A 31 40.56 24.98 2.75
CA SER A 31 40.17 24.19 3.92
C SER A 31 38.68 24.38 4.19
N LYS A 32 37.83 23.56 3.57
CA LYS A 32 36.46 23.36 4.07
C LYS A 32 36.55 22.51 5.32
N ARG A 33 36.41 23.18 6.47
CA ARG A 33 36.04 22.56 7.76
C ARG A 33 34.82 21.67 7.50
N PHE A 34 35.02 20.36 7.53
CA PHE A 34 33.94 19.41 7.75
C PHE A 34 33.51 19.57 9.21
N SER A 35 32.51 20.43 9.44
CA SER A 35 31.75 20.38 10.68
C SER A 35 31.04 19.03 10.71
N SER A 36 31.51 18.16 11.60
CA SER A 36 30.80 16.95 12.01
C SER A 36 29.41 17.37 12.46
N VAL A 37 28.42 17.18 11.58
CA VAL A 37 27.01 17.23 11.98
C VAL A 37 26.75 15.91 12.67
N THR A 38 26.88 15.93 14.00
CA THR A 38 26.32 14.90 14.86
C THR A 38 24.81 14.90 14.63
N ILE A 39 24.31 13.93 13.87
CA ILE A 39 22.87 13.66 13.80
C ILE A 39 22.48 13.13 15.18
N SER A 40 22.04 14.05 16.03
CA SER A 40 21.39 13.72 17.28
C SER A 40 20.11 12.96 16.95
N ALA A 41 20.04 11.70 17.37
CA ALA A 41 18.81 10.92 17.34
C ALA A 41 17.76 11.62 18.21
N SER A 42 16.85 12.36 17.57
CA SER A 42 15.67 12.91 18.23
C SER A 42 14.56 11.89 18.14
N SER A 43 14.49 11.03 19.16
CA SER A 43 13.32 10.21 19.47
C SER A 43 12.15 11.11 19.88
N LYS A 44 11.21 11.34 18.97
CA LYS A 44 9.81 11.62 19.31
C LYS A 44 8.96 10.80 18.35
N GLY A 45 8.38 9.71 18.86
CA GLY A 45 7.30 9.04 18.17
C GLY A 45 6.14 10.03 18.09
N ASP A 46 5.75 10.39 16.88
CA ASP A 46 4.45 11.00 16.66
C ASP A 46 3.43 9.98 17.16
N GLU A 47 2.80 10.25 18.31
CA GLU A 47 1.66 9.47 18.75
C GLU A 47 0.63 9.50 17.62
N VAL A 48 0.36 8.35 17.03
CA VAL A 48 -0.69 8.15 16.04
C VAL A 48 -2.04 8.21 16.78
N SER A 49 -2.43 9.42 17.13
CA SER A 49 -3.62 9.75 17.92
C SER A 49 -4.83 10.02 17.02
N ALA A 50 -4.96 9.24 15.94
CA ALA A 50 -6.14 9.23 15.10
C ALA A 50 -7.08 8.11 15.56
N SER A 51 -8.36 8.42 15.72
CA SER A 51 -9.39 7.42 15.98
C SER A 51 -9.64 6.57 14.72
N ILE A 52 -9.60 5.25 14.86
CA ILE A 52 -9.61 4.32 13.72
C ILE A 52 -10.89 3.51 13.69
N GLY A 53 -11.59 3.55 12.56
CA GLY A 53 -12.69 2.65 12.24
C GLY A 53 -12.19 1.42 11.50
N PHE A 54 -12.73 0.23 11.81
CA PHE A 54 -12.46 -0.97 11.01
C PHE A 54 -13.76 -1.72 10.70
N LEU A 55 -14.09 -1.78 9.41
CA LEU A 55 -15.30 -2.39 8.88
C LEU A 55 -14.95 -3.73 8.22
N GLY A 56 -15.53 -4.81 8.74
CA GLY A 56 -15.33 -6.16 8.19
C GLY A 56 -14.25 -6.94 8.94
N LEU A 57 -14.69 -7.89 9.77
CA LEU A 57 -13.83 -8.73 10.61
C LEU A 57 -13.82 -10.17 10.09
N GLY A 58 -13.33 -10.31 8.86
CA GLY A 58 -13.13 -11.59 8.20
C GLY A 58 -11.78 -12.22 8.53
N ILE A 59 -11.34 -13.15 7.68
CA ILE A 59 -10.02 -13.81 7.76
C ILE A 59 -8.87 -12.80 7.75
N MET A 60 -9.01 -11.74 6.93
CA MET A 60 -7.99 -10.69 6.80
C MET A 60 -8.22 -9.52 7.76
N GLY A 61 -9.46 -9.06 7.91
CA GLY A 61 -9.76 -7.88 8.73
C GLY A 61 -9.48 -8.07 10.22
N THR A 62 -9.77 -9.26 10.76
CA THR A 62 -9.54 -9.58 12.18
C THR A 62 -8.06 -9.41 12.59
N PRO A 63 -7.08 -10.05 11.93
CA PRO A 63 -5.67 -9.86 12.28
C PRO A 63 -5.17 -8.44 12.01
N MET A 64 -5.65 -7.77 10.95
CA MET A 64 -5.28 -6.38 10.65
C MET A 64 -5.70 -5.43 11.78
N ALA A 65 -6.96 -5.48 12.20
CA ALA A 65 -7.45 -4.68 13.32
C ALA A 65 -6.81 -5.07 14.66
N THR A 66 -6.47 -6.35 14.83
CA THR A 66 -5.70 -6.80 16.01
C THR A 66 -4.31 -6.17 16.09
N ASN A 67 -3.62 -6.01 14.96
CA ASN A 67 -2.31 -5.37 14.93
C ASN A 67 -2.39 -3.88 15.30
N LEU A 68 -3.43 -3.18 14.83
CA LEU A 68 -3.69 -1.80 15.23
C LEU A 68 -3.96 -1.68 16.74
N LEU A 69 -4.77 -2.57 17.32
CA LEU A 69 -5.01 -2.61 18.77
C LEU A 69 -3.71 -2.88 19.56
N LYS A 70 -2.90 -3.85 19.12
CA LYS A 70 -1.61 -4.17 19.76
C LYS A 70 -0.60 -3.03 19.67
N ALA A 71 -0.69 -2.19 18.64
CA ALA A 71 0.10 -0.97 18.50
C ALA A 71 -0.40 0.20 19.37
N GLY A 72 -1.48 0.00 20.13
CA GLY A 72 -2.04 1.00 21.04
C GLY A 72 -3.02 1.98 20.38
N CYS A 73 -3.48 1.70 19.16
CA CYS A 73 -4.45 2.57 18.47
C CYS A 73 -5.86 2.46 19.09
N ASP A 74 -6.61 3.56 19.05
CA ASP A 74 -8.03 3.57 19.42
C ASP A 74 -8.89 3.06 18.27
N VAL A 75 -9.27 1.78 18.32
CA VAL A 75 -10.00 1.11 17.24
C VAL A 75 -11.47 0.91 17.59
N THR A 76 -12.35 1.38 16.72
CA THR A 76 -13.79 1.11 16.72
C THR A 76 -14.13 0.15 15.58
N VAL A 77 -14.76 -0.97 15.89
CA VAL A 77 -15.03 -2.03 14.92
C VAL A 77 -16.51 -2.19 14.62
N TRP A 78 -16.77 -2.64 13.39
CA TRP A 78 -18.07 -3.17 12.98
C TRP A 78 -17.89 -4.39 12.08
N ASN A 79 -18.84 -5.31 12.21
CA ASN A 79 -19.00 -6.41 11.27
C ASN A 79 -20.49 -6.79 11.19
N ARG A 80 -20.94 -7.13 9.98
CA ARG A 80 -22.33 -7.60 9.71
C ARG A 80 -22.80 -8.68 10.68
N THR A 81 -21.91 -9.63 11.02
CA THR A 81 -22.15 -10.59 12.11
C THR A 81 -21.48 -10.07 13.39
N LYS A 82 -22.27 -9.59 14.35
CA LYS A 82 -21.77 -8.98 15.60
C LYS A 82 -20.78 -9.88 16.36
N SER A 83 -21.03 -11.19 16.43
CA SER A 83 -20.19 -12.11 17.21
C SER A 83 -18.73 -12.16 16.74
N LYS A 84 -18.43 -11.74 15.49
CA LYS A 84 -17.04 -11.62 15.02
C LYS A 84 -16.29 -10.44 15.64
N CYS A 85 -16.99 -9.49 16.26
CA CYS A 85 -16.38 -8.37 16.98
C CYS A 85 -15.91 -8.76 18.39
N ASP A 86 -16.53 -9.76 19.02
CA ASP A 86 -16.30 -10.10 20.43
C ASP A 86 -14.82 -10.36 20.79
N PRO A 87 -14.00 -11.03 19.94
CA PRO A 87 -12.57 -11.18 20.20
C PRO A 87 -11.82 -9.83 20.25
N LEU A 88 -12.16 -8.88 19.39
CA LEU A 88 -11.50 -7.57 19.35
C LEU A 88 -12.00 -6.66 20.47
N ILE A 89 -13.28 -6.74 20.83
CA ILE A 89 -13.83 -6.04 22.00
C ILE A 89 -13.10 -6.49 23.26
N SER A 90 -12.82 -7.79 23.39
CA SER A 90 -12.04 -8.35 24.51
C SER A 90 -10.59 -7.84 24.54
N LEU A 91 -10.07 -7.36 23.41
CA LEU A 91 -8.75 -6.73 23.28
C LEU A 91 -8.79 -5.20 23.42
N GLY A 92 -9.95 -4.61 23.73
CA GLY A 92 -10.11 -3.17 23.95
C GLY A 92 -10.72 -2.39 22.79
N ALA A 93 -11.16 -3.06 21.72
CA ALA A 93 -11.88 -2.37 20.64
C ALA A 93 -13.25 -1.86 21.10
N LYS A 94 -13.63 -0.69 20.62
CA LYS A 94 -14.99 -0.16 20.73
C LYS A 94 -15.87 -0.81 19.66
N TYR A 95 -17.17 -0.93 19.92
CA TYR A 95 -18.13 -1.47 18.96
C TYR A 95 -19.20 -0.43 18.62
N LYS A 96 -19.59 -0.40 17.35
CA LYS A 96 -20.76 0.33 16.86
C LYS A 96 -21.64 -0.58 16.03
N SER A 97 -22.92 -0.26 15.93
CA SER A 97 -23.93 -1.14 15.35
C SER A 97 -24.02 -1.03 13.82
N THR A 98 -23.54 0.07 13.25
CA THR A 98 -23.56 0.34 11.81
C THR A 98 -22.22 0.90 11.29
N PRO A 99 -21.93 0.75 9.98
CA PRO A 99 -20.80 1.41 9.33
C PRO A 99 -20.84 2.95 9.47
N GLU A 100 -22.03 3.54 9.37
CA GLU A 100 -22.28 4.97 9.60
C GLU A 100 -21.78 5.42 10.99
N GLU A 101 -22.13 4.70 12.05
CA GLU A 101 -21.72 5.06 13.42
C GLU A 101 -20.20 4.93 13.64
N VAL A 102 -19.55 3.96 12.99
CA VAL A 102 -18.09 3.83 13.01
C VAL A 102 -17.46 5.03 12.31
N ALA A 103 -17.88 5.32 11.08
CA ALA A 103 -17.38 6.45 10.29
C ALA A 103 -17.61 7.79 11.01
N ALA A 104 -18.75 7.95 11.69
CA ALA A 104 -19.08 9.14 12.46
C ALA A 104 -18.12 9.39 13.63
N SER A 105 -17.60 8.32 14.25
CA SER A 105 -16.76 8.38 15.45
C SER A 105 -15.26 8.30 15.18
N CYS A 106 -14.84 8.14 13.93
CA CYS A 106 -13.43 7.91 13.56
C CYS A 106 -12.90 8.94 12.55
N ASP A 107 -11.59 9.21 12.63
CA ASP A 107 -10.87 10.09 11.69
C ASP A 107 -10.50 9.36 10.40
N VAL A 108 -10.22 8.07 10.50
CA VAL A 108 -9.85 7.18 9.40
C VAL A 108 -10.63 5.88 9.56
N THR A 109 -11.32 5.43 8.53
CA THR A 109 -12.07 4.17 8.53
C THR A 109 -11.50 3.23 7.48
N PHE A 110 -10.99 2.07 7.90
CA PHE A 110 -10.58 0.99 7.03
C PHE A 110 -11.76 0.06 6.74
N ALA A 111 -11.80 -0.52 5.54
CA ALA A 111 -12.82 -1.46 5.14
C ALA A 111 -12.21 -2.69 4.46
N MET A 112 -12.48 -3.89 5.00
CA MET A 112 -11.99 -5.17 4.47
C MET A 112 -13.15 -6.15 4.23
N LEU A 113 -13.75 -6.09 3.04
CA LEU A 113 -14.95 -6.82 2.66
C LEU A 113 -14.64 -7.96 1.67
N ALA A 114 -15.60 -8.87 1.53
CA ALA A 114 -15.44 -10.11 0.77
C ALA A 114 -15.52 -9.91 -0.75
N ASP A 115 -16.34 -8.97 -1.20
CA ASP A 115 -16.71 -8.79 -2.60
C ASP A 115 -17.11 -7.33 -2.89
N PRO A 116 -17.14 -6.92 -4.18
CA PRO A 116 -17.55 -5.58 -4.60
C PRO A 116 -18.92 -5.12 -4.08
N GLU A 117 -19.91 -6.00 -4.05
CA GLU A 117 -21.26 -5.68 -3.59
C GLU A 117 -21.27 -5.31 -2.10
N SER A 118 -20.63 -6.13 -1.27
CA SER A 118 -20.46 -5.88 0.16
C SER A 118 -19.65 -4.61 0.41
N ALA A 119 -18.60 -4.36 -0.38
CA ALA A 119 -17.79 -3.14 -0.26
C ALA A 119 -18.62 -1.89 -0.54
N PHE A 120 -19.42 -1.91 -1.63
CA PHE A 120 -20.30 -0.80 -1.97
C PHE A 120 -21.42 -0.60 -0.94
N GLU A 121 -22.08 -1.67 -0.49
CA GLU A 121 -23.13 -1.62 0.53
C GLU A 121 -22.61 -1.00 1.84
N VAL A 122 -21.45 -1.43 2.29
CA VAL A 122 -20.82 -0.92 3.54
C VAL A 122 -20.34 0.51 3.38
N ALA A 123 -19.86 0.91 2.20
CA ALA A 123 -19.41 2.27 1.97
C ALA A 123 -20.56 3.26 1.78
N ALA A 124 -21.54 2.92 0.94
CA ALA A 124 -22.52 3.87 0.39
C ALA A 124 -23.99 3.41 0.50
N GLY A 125 -24.26 2.30 1.18
CA GLY A 125 -25.62 1.80 1.42
C GLY A 125 -26.44 2.64 2.42
N PRO A 126 -27.67 2.21 2.75
CA PRO A 126 -28.57 2.96 3.63
C PRO A 126 -28.06 3.21 5.06
N GLN A 127 -27.09 2.44 5.54
CA GLN A 127 -26.37 2.67 6.80
C GLN A 127 -24.85 2.67 6.56
N GLY A 128 -24.44 3.00 5.33
CA GLY A 128 -23.06 2.95 4.90
C GLY A 128 -22.20 4.04 5.53
N ALA A 129 -20.89 3.83 5.50
CA ALA A 129 -19.89 4.73 6.07
C ALA A 129 -20.07 6.18 5.60
N ALA A 130 -20.42 6.41 4.33
CA ALA A 130 -20.63 7.74 3.75
C ALA A 130 -21.58 8.62 4.57
N LYS A 131 -22.59 8.06 5.25
CA LYS A 131 -23.53 8.84 6.06
C LYS A 131 -22.92 9.42 7.35
N GLY A 132 -21.85 8.80 7.86
CA GLY A 132 -21.10 9.28 9.03
C GLY A 132 -19.83 10.06 8.66
N MET A 133 -19.55 10.19 7.37
CA MET A 133 -18.37 10.89 6.87
C MET A 133 -18.60 12.39 6.76
N SER A 134 -17.51 13.14 6.83
CA SER A 134 -17.48 14.59 6.73
C SER A 134 -16.13 15.02 6.18
N ALA A 135 -15.99 16.32 5.89
CA ALA A 135 -14.70 16.93 5.61
C ALA A 135 -13.63 16.50 6.63
N VAL A 136 -12.38 16.36 6.17
CA VAL A 136 -11.18 15.97 6.96
C VAL A 136 -11.07 14.47 7.30
N LYS A 137 -12.18 13.71 7.25
CA LYS A 137 -12.16 12.26 7.47
C LYS A 137 -11.62 11.50 6.26
N GLY A 138 -11.13 10.28 6.51
CA GLY A 138 -10.62 9.38 5.48
C GLY A 138 -11.32 8.04 5.47
N TYR A 139 -11.63 7.53 4.28
CA TYR A 139 -12.05 6.14 4.06
C TYR A 139 -10.98 5.41 3.27
N VAL A 140 -10.51 4.27 3.79
CA VAL A 140 -9.48 3.45 3.17
C VAL A 140 -10.05 2.07 2.87
N ASP A 141 -10.32 1.79 1.60
CA ASP A 141 -10.81 0.47 1.19
C ASP A 141 -9.63 -0.47 0.93
N VAL A 142 -9.44 -1.45 1.79
CA VAL A 142 -8.39 -2.48 1.67
C VAL A 142 -8.92 -3.78 1.04
N SER A 143 -10.20 -3.80 0.63
CA SER A 143 -10.85 -4.92 -0.02
C SER A 143 -10.24 -5.20 -1.40
N THR A 144 -10.38 -6.43 -1.89
CA THR A 144 -10.05 -6.75 -3.29
C THR A 144 -11.31 -6.55 -4.14
N VAL A 145 -11.38 -5.43 -4.84
CA VAL A 145 -12.46 -5.08 -5.77
C VAL A 145 -11.92 -4.80 -7.17
N ASP A 146 -12.81 -4.61 -8.14
CA ASP A 146 -12.42 -4.12 -9.46
C ASP A 146 -12.32 -2.58 -9.48
N ALA A 147 -11.62 -2.05 -10.50
CA ALA A 147 -11.40 -0.61 -10.62
C ALA A 147 -12.71 0.21 -10.74
N PRO A 148 -13.75 -0.23 -11.50
CA PRO A 148 -15.03 0.47 -11.53
C PRO A 148 -15.68 0.58 -10.15
N THR A 149 -15.71 -0.49 -9.36
CA THR A 149 -16.29 -0.46 -8.01
C THR A 149 -15.53 0.50 -7.11
N SER A 150 -14.19 0.44 -7.11
CA SER A 150 -13.42 1.37 -6.26
C SER A 150 -13.63 2.84 -6.65
N LYS A 151 -13.78 3.14 -7.95
CA LYS A 151 -14.08 4.49 -8.42
C LYS A 151 -15.46 4.95 -7.94
N GLN A 152 -16.48 4.10 -8.08
CA GLN A 152 -17.82 4.39 -7.60
C GLN A 152 -17.86 4.64 -6.09
N ILE A 153 -17.18 3.80 -5.30
CA ILE A 153 -17.06 4.00 -3.85
C ILE A 153 -16.36 5.33 -3.57
N GLY A 154 -15.25 5.60 -4.24
CA GLY A 154 -14.48 6.84 -4.08
C GLY A 154 -15.30 8.09 -4.39
N GLU A 155 -16.11 8.08 -5.46
CA GLU A 155 -17.05 9.15 -5.79
C GLU A 155 -18.04 9.40 -4.66
N ARG A 156 -18.71 8.34 -4.17
CA ARG A 156 -19.69 8.44 -3.07
C ARG A 156 -19.09 8.95 -1.76
N ILE A 157 -17.87 8.54 -1.44
CA ILE A 157 -17.17 9.05 -0.26
C ILE A 157 -16.81 10.52 -0.44
N LYS A 158 -16.30 10.92 -1.62
CA LYS A 158 -15.89 12.30 -1.90
C LYS A 158 -17.07 13.27 -1.95
N GLU A 159 -18.27 12.83 -2.30
CA GLU A 159 -19.52 13.62 -2.19
C GLU A 159 -19.77 14.15 -0.76
N THR A 160 -19.22 13.49 0.26
CA THR A 160 -19.34 13.90 1.67
C THR A 160 -18.29 14.93 2.11
N GLY A 161 -17.31 15.23 1.24
CA GLY A 161 -16.11 16.01 1.55
C GLY A 161 -14.98 15.22 2.21
N ALA A 162 -15.18 13.93 2.49
CA ALA A 162 -14.12 13.04 2.98
C ALA A 162 -13.13 12.66 1.87
N MET A 163 -11.94 12.23 2.27
CA MET A 163 -10.92 11.68 1.37
C MET A 163 -11.10 10.16 1.21
N PHE A 164 -10.70 9.65 0.05
CA PHE A 164 -10.76 8.24 -0.31
C PHE A 164 -9.40 7.71 -0.78
N LEU A 165 -9.05 6.53 -0.29
CA LEU A 165 -7.88 5.77 -0.71
C LEU A 165 -8.28 4.31 -0.92
N GLU A 166 -7.97 3.73 -2.07
CA GLU A 166 -7.93 2.28 -2.21
C GLU A 166 -6.54 1.78 -1.79
N ALA A 167 -6.50 0.65 -1.07
CA ALA A 167 -5.29 0.04 -0.59
C ALA A 167 -5.38 -1.50 -0.57
N PRO A 168 -5.77 -2.17 -1.68
CA PRO A 168 -5.81 -3.61 -1.74
C PRO A 168 -4.47 -4.25 -1.36
N VAL A 169 -4.55 -5.41 -0.70
CA VAL A 169 -3.38 -6.05 -0.10
C VAL A 169 -2.90 -7.28 -0.85
N SER A 170 -1.59 -7.48 -0.93
CA SER A 170 -0.96 -8.76 -1.27
C SER A 170 -0.45 -9.46 0.00
N GLY A 171 -0.74 -10.75 0.11
CA GLY A 171 -0.58 -11.54 1.32
C GLY A 171 -1.87 -12.33 1.65
N SER A 172 -1.76 -13.26 2.58
CA SER A 172 -2.88 -14.07 3.08
C SER A 172 -2.96 -13.92 4.61
N LYS A 173 -3.64 -14.85 5.28
CA LYS A 173 -3.87 -14.83 6.72
C LYS A 173 -2.57 -14.65 7.54
N LYS A 174 -1.54 -15.46 7.28
CA LYS A 174 -0.28 -15.39 8.05
C LYS A 174 0.43 -14.03 7.89
N PRO A 175 0.63 -13.49 6.67
CA PRO A 175 1.10 -12.13 6.51
C PRO A 175 0.25 -11.06 7.20
N ALA A 176 -1.08 -11.23 7.25
CA ALA A 176 -1.96 -10.31 7.97
C ALA A 176 -1.76 -10.38 9.49
N GLU A 177 -1.60 -11.59 10.05
CA GLU A 177 -1.29 -11.80 11.47
C GLU A 177 0.07 -11.21 11.85
N ASP A 178 1.04 -11.31 10.95
CA ASP A 178 2.41 -10.85 11.20
C ASP A 178 2.64 -9.35 10.94
N GLY A 179 1.65 -8.65 10.37
CA GLY A 179 1.84 -7.25 9.95
C GLY A 179 2.81 -7.11 8.78
N THR A 180 2.83 -8.09 7.86
CA THR A 180 3.77 -8.16 6.73
C THR A 180 3.09 -8.16 5.36
N LEU A 181 1.86 -7.64 5.30
CA LEU A 181 1.14 -7.37 4.05
C LEU A 181 1.89 -6.38 3.16
N ILE A 182 1.56 -6.40 1.88
CA ILE A 182 2.00 -5.40 0.91
C ILE A 182 0.76 -4.64 0.44
N PHE A 183 0.75 -3.32 0.64
CA PHE A 183 -0.37 -2.45 0.22
C PHE A 183 -0.13 -1.88 -1.19
N LEU A 184 -1.14 -1.98 -2.04
CA LEU A 184 -1.14 -1.43 -3.40
C LEU A 184 -2.09 -0.24 -3.43
N THR A 185 -1.59 0.92 -3.01
CA THR A 185 -2.42 2.09 -2.71
C THR A 185 -2.61 3.00 -3.92
N ALA A 186 -3.79 3.61 -4.05
CA ALA A 186 -4.07 4.65 -5.02
C ALA A 186 -5.23 5.54 -4.54
N GLY A 187 -5.28 6.81 -4.94
CA GLY A 187 -6.33 7.75 -4.54
C GLY A 187 -5.79 9.06 -3.98
N ASP A 188 -6.34 9.54 -2.88
CA ASP A 188 -5.96 10.84 -2.34
C ASP A 188 -4.60 10.80 -1.63
N GLN A 189 -3.60 11.46 -2.22
CA GLN A 189 -2.24 11.51 -1.67
C GLN A 189 -2.17 12.04 -0.22
N PRO A 190 -2.91 13.11 0.18
CA PRO A 190 -2.88 13.56 1.56
C PRO A 190 -3.39 12.49 2.54
N LEU A 191 -4.37 11.68 2.13
CA LEU A 191 -4.84 10.56 2.94
C LEU A 191 -3.80 9.44 3.01
N TYR A 192 -3.15 9.11 1.88
CA TYR A 192 -2.04 8.14 1.86
C TYR A 192 -0.94 8.52 2.86
N GLU A 193 -0.52 9.78 2.88
CA GLU A 193 0.48 10.28 3.82
C GLU A 193 -0.02 10.21 5.28
N LYS A 194 -1.28 10.60 5.53
CA LYS A 194 -1.91 10.52 6.87
C LYS A 194 -1.98 9.09 7.40
N VAL A 195 -2.35 8.12 6.57
CA VAL A 195 -2.55 6.71 6.99
C VAL A 195 -1.30 5.85 6.89
N SER A 196 -0.21 6.41 6.37
CA SER A 196 1.07 5.73 6.18
C SER A 196 1.54 4.97 7.44
N PRO A 197 1.59 5.57 8.65
CA PRO A 197 2.00 4.85 9.85
C PRO A 197 1.06 3.69 10.21
N LEU A 198 -0.24 3.80 9.89
CA LEU A 198 -1.23 2.76 10.14
C LEU A 198 -1.06 1.58 9.19
N LEU A 199 -0.76 1.86 7.92
CA LEU A 199 -0.41 0.84 6.93
C LEU A 199 0.89 0.12 7.30
N ASP A 200 1.87 0.85 7.84
CA ASP A 200 3.17 0.30 8.25
C ASP A 200 3.07 -0.60 9.50
N ILE A 201 2.00 -0.47 10.32
CA ILE A 201 1.68 -1.43 11.40
C ILE A 201 1.13 -2.75 10.83
N MET A 202 0.34 -2.66 9.75
CA MET A 202 -0.36 -3.81 9.16
C MET A 202 0.45 -4.50 8.05
N GLY A 203 1.53 -3.87 7.58
CA GLY A 203 2.27 -4.33 6.42
C GLY A 203 3.75 -3.96 6.45
N LYS A 204 4.53 -4.70 5.66
CA LYS A 204 5.97 -4.48 5.52
C LYS A 204 6.34 -3.49 4.42
N SER A 205 5.39 -3.21 3.52
CA SER A 205 5.63 -2.39 2.34
C SER A 205 4.32 -1.83 1.79
N ARG A 206 4.39 -0.66 1.17
CA ARG A 206 3.27 0.00 0.50
C ARG A 206 3.77 0.73 -0.74
N PHE A 207 2.97 0.70 -1.80
CA PHE A 207 3.23 1.38 -3.06
C PHE A 207 2.11 2.37 -3.33
N TYR A 208 2.46 3.59 -3.76
CA TYR A 208 1.50 4.58 -4.23
C TYR A 208 1.45 4.57 -5.75
N LEU A 209 0.28 4.25 -6.30
CA LEU A 209 0.07 3.94 -7.71
C LEU A 209 -0.72 5.04 -8.43
N GLY A 210 -0.85 6.22 -7.82
CA GLY A 210 -1.54 7.37 -8.41
C GLY A 210 -3.05 7.29 -8.24
N ASP A 211 -3.78 7.38 -9.33
CA ASP A 211 -5.25 7.55 -9.32
C ASP A 211 -6.02 6.29 -8.92
N VAL A 212 -7.22 6.49 -8.35
CA VAL A 212 -8.15 5.41 -7.97
C VAL A 212 -8.41 4.48 -9.16
N GLY A 213 -8.31 3.18 -8.90
CA GLY A 213 -8.42 2.09 -9.85
C GLY A 213 -7.08 1.46 -10.21
N ASN A 214 -5.96 2.18 -10.05
CA ASN A 214 -4.63 1.64 -10.35
C ASN A 214 -4.19 0.56 -9.33
N GLY A 215 -4.55 0.74 -8.06
CA GLY A 215 -4.32 -0.26 -7.00
C GLY A 215 -5.16 -1.51 -7.22
N ALA A 216 -6.46 -1.35 -7.50
CA ALA A 216 -7.34 -2.46 -7.85
C ALA A 216 -6.83 -3.23 -9.08
N ALA A 217 -6.47 -2.52 -10.16
CA ALA A 217 -5.93 -3.13 -11.38
C ALA A 217 -4.63 -3.91 -11.10
N MET A 218 -3.68 -3.31 -10.36
CA MET A 218 -2.44 -3.98 -9.98
C MET A 218 -2.70 -5.24 -9.15
N LYS A 219 -3.65 -5.18 -8.19
CA LYS A 219 -4.01 -6.33 -7.37
C LYS A 219 -4.57 -7.49 -8.21
N LEU A 220 -5.42 -7.20 -9.18
CA LEU A 220 -5.96 -8.22 -10.09
C LEU A 220 -4.87 -8.85 -10.96
N VAL A 221 -3.90 -8.05 -11.45
CA VAL A 221 -2.73 -8.58 -12.17
C VAL A 221 -1.91 -9.52 -11.30
N VAL A 222 -1.60 -9.13 -10.05
CA VAL A 222 -0.86 -9.97 -9.10
C VAL A 222 -1.60 -11.29 -8.82
N ASN A 223 -2.92 -11.22 -8.55
CA ASN A 223 -3.73 -12.41 -8.29
C ASN A 223 -3.82 -13.34 -9.51
N MET A 224 -3.91 -12.78 -10.73
CA MET A 224 -3.92 -13.54 -11.96
C MET A 224 -2.61 -14.33 -12.14
N ILE A 225 -1.45 -13.69 -11.90
CA ILE A 225 -0.15 -14.36 -11.98
C ILE A 225 -0.07 -15.49 -10.94
N MET A 226 -0.44 -15.22 -9.68
CA MET A 226 -0.44 -16.23 -8.62
C MET A 226 -1.30 -17.45 -8.97
N GLY A 227 -2.51 -17.22 -9.49
CA GLY A 227 -3.42 -18.29 -9.91
C GLY A 227 -2.83 -19.16 -11.04
N ARG A 228 -2.19 -18.54 -12.04
CA ARG A 228 -1.54 -19.27 -13.14
C ARG A 228 -0.33 -20.07 -12.66
N SER A 229 0.51 -19.49 -11.80
CA SER A 229 1.66 -20.19 -11.22
C SER A 229 1.22 -21.43 -10.42
N HIS A 230 0.19 -21.31 -9.59
CA HIS A 230 -0.33 -22.46 -8.82
C HIS A 230 -0.86 -23.58 -9.72
N LYS A 231 -1.62 -23.24 -10.77
CA LYS A 231 -2.14 -24.22 -11.74
C LYS A 231 -1.00 -24.92 -12.50
N LEU A 232 0.05 -24.19 -12.87
CA LEU A 232 1.21 -24.78 -13.54
C LEU A 232 1.94 -25.76 -12.62
N SER A 233 2.18 -25.39 -11.36
CA SER A 233 2.81 -26.28 -10.37
C SER A 233 2.00 -27.55 -10.16
N LEU A 234 0.67 -27.45 -10.05
CA LEU A 234 -0.19 -28.62 -9.90
C LEU A 234 -0.14 -29.55 -11.13
N ASN A 235 -0.13 -28.98 -12.34
CA ASN A 235 0.00 -29.76 -13.57
C ASN A 235 1.34 -30.50 -13.64
N LEU A 236 2.44 -29.84 -13.27
CA LEU A 236 3.77 -30.46 -13.24
C LEU A 236 3.84 -31.58 -12.21
N LEU A 237 3.30 -31.38 -11.01
CA LEU A 237 3.22 -32.42 -9.98
C LEU A 237 2.38 -33.61 -10.44
N THR A 238 1.24 -33.36 -11.09
CA THR A 238 0.37 -34.42 -11.63
C THR A 238 1.07 -35.20 -12.74
N ALA A 239 1.78 -34.51 -13.64
CA ALA A 239 2.56 -35.15 -14.69
C ALA A 239 3.73 -35.98 -14.13
N ALA A 240 4.39 -35.49 -13.07
CA ALA A 240 5.46 -36.21 -12.40
C ALA A 240 4.95 -37.50 -11.73
N HIS A 241 3.77 -37.48 -11.10
CA HIS A 241 3.16 -38.69 -10.53
C HIS A 241 2.78 -39.70 -11.62
N ARG A 242 2.19 -39.25 -12.73
CA ARG A 242 1.82 -40.13 -13.86
C ARG A 242 3.00 -40.80 -14.56
N ASN A 243 4.20 -40.22 -14.47
CA ASN A 243 5.41 -40.79 -15.05
C ASN A 243 6.14 -41.76 -14.10
N GLN A 244 5.62 -41.97 -12.88
CA GLN A 244 6.15 -42.95 -11.92
C GLN A 244 5.37 -44.28 -11.92
N ASP A 245 4.24 -44.35 -12.63
CA ASP A 245 3.44 -45.54 -12.90
C ASP A 245 3.76 -46.13 -14.29
#